data_AF-A0A921AYS1-F1
#
_entry.id   AF-A0A921AYS1-F1
#
_cell.length_a   1.000
_cell.length_b   1.000
_cell.length_c   1.000
_cell.angle_alpha   90.00
_cell.angle_beta   90.00
_cell.angle_gamma   90.00
#
_symmetry.space_group_name_H-M   'P 1'
#
loop_
_entity.id
_entity.type
_entity.pdbx_description
1 polymer ?
#
loop_
_entity_poly.entity_id
_entity_poly.type
_entity_poly.pdbx_seq_one_letter_code
_entity_poly.pdbx_strand_id
1 'polypeptide(L)'
;MNDVTPVEVPSKSSVHKAGSILRKEKSSPEEMDLALATLSRWRALHSYPINTFQAYLRGKVKKSDYDDPIIAQRLKRLPSIVQKLKRYPRMGLETMQDIGGLRVILKDVSMVYNLYSTLSKARFKHIPLLPPNDYIK
;
A
#
# COMPACT_ATOMS: atom_id res chain seq x y z
N MET A 1 -15.07 13.79 -24.95
CA MET A 1 -13.97 12.86 -25.26
C MET A 1 -13.33 12.50 -23.93
N ASN A 2 -13.56 11.28 -23.44
CA ASN A 2 -12.87 10.79 -22.25
C ASN A 2 -11.47 10.37 -22.72
N ASP A 3 -10.52 11.29 -22.60
CA ASP A 3 -9.13 11.02 -22.92
C ASP A 3 -8.59 10.11 -21.81
N VAL A 4 -8.73 8.80 -22.03
CA VAL A 4 -8.17 7.79 -21.14
C VAL A 4 -6.67 7.80 -21.40
N THR A 5 -5.94 8.68 -20.70
CA THR A 5 -4.48 8.64 -20.68
C THR A 5 -4.05 7.22 -20.32
N PRO A 6 -3.28 6.54 -21.18
CA PRO A 6 -2.81 5.20 -20.89
C PRO A 6 -2.07 5.21 -19.55
N VAL A 7 -2.43 4.30 -18.66
CA VAL A 7 -1.71 4.14 -17.39
C VAL A 7 -0.32 3.63 -17.73
N GLU A 8 0.66 4.53 -17.68
CA GLU A 8 2.06 4.19 -17.91
C GLU A 8 2.57 3.35 -16.75
N VAL A 9 2.76 2.04 -16.99
CA VAL A 9 3.29 1.09 -16.01
C VAL A 9 4.81 1.04 -16.15
N PRO A 10 5.59 1.52 -15.15
CA PRO A 10 7.04 1.41 -15.21
C PRO A 10 7.47 -0.06 -15.21
N SER A 11 8.51 -0.39 -15.98
CA SER A 11 9.08 -1.74 -15.96
C SER A 11 9.71 -2.06 -14.60
N LYS A 12 9.75 -3.34 -14.23
CA LYS A 12 10.37 -3.78 -12.96
C LYS A 12 11.82 -3.32 -12.83
N SER A 13 12.60 -3.37 -13.91
CA SER A 13 13.99 -2.89 -13.93
C SER A 13 14.08 -1.37 -13.75
N SER A 14 13.15 -0.60 -14.33
CA SER A 14 13.06 0.85 -14.12
C SER A 14 12.75 1.20 -12.65
N VAL A 15 11.78 0.51 -12.03
CA VAL A 15 11.46 0.68 -10.60
C VAL A 15 12.66 0.32 -9.71
N HIS A 16 13.36 -0.76 -10.03
CA HIS A 16 14.57 -1.18 -9.31
C HIS A 16 15.68 -0.11 -9.40
N LYS A 17 15.92 0.43 -10.60
CA LYS A 17 16.88 1.52 -10.83
C LYS A 17 16.49 2.77 -10.06
N ALA A 18 15.22 3.17 -10.12
CA ALA A 18 14.70 4.32 -9.37
C ALA A 18 14.90 4.15 -7.85
N GLY A 19 14.57 2.98 -7.30
CA GLY A 19 14.81 2.67 -5.89
C GLY A 19 16.29 2.76 -5.50
N SER A 20 17.18 2.34 -6.40
CA SER A 20 18.63 2.43 -6.20
C SER A 20 19.15 3.87 -6.22
N ILE A 21 18.63 4.73 -7.12
CA ILE A 21 18.98 6.16 -7.18
C ILE A 21 18.48 6.88 -5.92
N LEU A 22 17.21 6.70 -5.54
CA LEU A 22 16.59 7.37 -4.38
C LEU A 22 17.29 7.06 -3.04
N ARG A 23 17.99 5.93 -2.97
CA ARG A 23 18.77 5.52 -1.79
C ARG A 23 20.13 6.22 -1.71
N LYS A 24 20.76 6.57 -2.84
CA LYS A 24 22.10 7.17 -2.87
C LYS A 24 22.10 8.52 -2.16
N GLU A 25 23.22 8.84 -1.53
CA GLU A 25 23.46 10.18 -0.95
C GLU A 25 23.80 11.20 -2.03
N LYS A 26 24.41 10.77 -3.13
CA LYS A 26 24.82 11.60 -4.27
C LYS A 26 24.24 11.04 -5.56
N SER A 27 23.40 11.83 -6.23
CA SER A 27 22.87 11.60 -7.58
C SER A 27 22.64 12.97 -8.21
N SER A 28 22.66 13.06 -9.54
CA SER A 28 22.38 14.35 -10.18
C SER A 28 20.92 14.78 -9.91
N PRO A 29 20.60 16.09 -9.91
CA PRO A 29 19.23 16.56 -9.80
C PRO A 29 18.29 15.88 -10.81
N GLU A 30 18.74 15.73 -12.04
CA GLU A 30 17.96 15.12 -13.13
C GLU A 30 17.70 13.62 -12.88
N GLU A 31 18.70 12.87 -12.40
CA GLU A 31 18.53 11.48 -12.00
C GLU A 31 17.52 11.34 -10.86
N MET A 32 17.58 12.24 -9.88
CA MET A 32 16.68 12.27 -8.74
C MET A 32 15.24 12.53 -9.18
N ASP A 33 15.02 13.51 -10.06
CA ASP A 33 13.70 13.86 -10.58
C ASP A 33 13.07 12.70 -11.38
N LEU A 34 13.86 12.06 -12.24
CA LEU A 34 13.40 10.87 -12.98
C LEU A 34 13.05 9.71 -12.06
N ALA A 35 13.84 9.49 -11.01
CA ALA A 35 13.59 8.44 -10.03
C ALA A 35 12.33 8.73 -9.18
N LEU A 36 12.12 9.99 -8.78
CA LEU A 36 10.92 10.42 -8.07
C LEU A 36 9.66 10.30 -8.95
N ALA A 37 9.75 10.66 -10.23
CA ALA A 37 8.66 10.49 -11.18
C ALA A 37 8.29 9.00 -11.35
N THR A 38 9.30 8.12 -11.46
CA THR A 38 9.11 6.67 -11.54
C THR A 38 8.48 6.12 -10.26
N LEU A 39 8.96 6.55 -9.09
CA LEU A 39 8.37 6.20 -7.80
C LEU A 39 6.91 6.67 -7.71
N SER A 40 6.60 7.89 -8.16
CA SER A 40 5.24 8.43 -8.12
C SER A 40 4.28 7.58 -8.96
N ARG A 41 4.68 7.21 -10.18
CA ARG A 41 3.93 6.29 -11.05
C ARG A 41 3.74 4.93 -10.39
N TRP A 42 4.83 4.31 -9.94
CA TRP A 42 4.79 3.00 -9.26
C TRP A 42 3.87 3.01 -8.03
N ARG A 43 3.93 4.06 -7.22
CA ARG A 43 3.08 4.26 -6.05
C ARG A 43 1.60 4.41 -6.45
N ALA A 44 1.30 5.17 -7.50
CA ALA A 44 -0.08 5.39 -7.96
C ALA A 44 -0.77 4.08 -8.38
N LEU A 45 -0.03 3.15 -9.00
CA LEU A 45 -0.55 1.83 -9.41
C LEU A 45 -1.09 1.00 -8.24
N HIS A 46 -0.60 1.23 -7.02
CA HIS A 46 -1.08 0.53 -5.83
C HIS A 46 -2.50 0.93 -5.42
N SER A 47 -3.08 1.99 -6.01
CA SER A 47 -4.49 2.33 -5.82
C SER A 47 -5.41 1.24 -6.35
N TYR A 48 -5.04 0.55 -7.43
CA TYR A 48 -5.85 -0.52 -8.01
C TYR A 48 -6.07 -1.71 -7.05
N PRO A 49 -5.03 -2.36 -6.49
CA PRO A 49 -5.26 -3.41 -5.50
C PRO A 49 -5.96 -2.88 -4.24
N ILE A 50 -5.65 -1.66 -3.78
CA ILE A 50 -6.35 -1.05 -2.63
C ILE A 50 -7.86 -0.94 -2.89
N ASN A 51 -8.27 -0.48 -4.07
CA ASN A 51 -9.68 -0.38 -4.47
C ASN A 51 -10.37 -1.76 -4.41
N THR A 52 -9.72 -2.79 -4.96
CA THR A 52 -10.24 -4.17 -4.95
C THR A 52 -10.42 -4.69 -3.53
N PHE A 53 -9.42 -4.52 -2.67
CA PHE A 53 -9.52 -4.92 -1.27
C PHE A 53 -10.55 -4.08 -0.50
N GLN A 54 -10.72 -2.80 -0.81
CA GLN A 54 -11.74 -1.96 -0.18
C GLN A 54 -13.14 -2.47 -0.49
N ALA A 55 -13.43 -2.79 -1.76
CA ALA A 55 -14.72 -3.33 -2.18
C ALA A 55 -15.02 -4.65 -1.46
N TYR A 56 -14.02 -5.52 -1.34
CA TYR A 56 -14.13 -6.74 -0.54
C TYR A 56 -14.47 -6.44 0.93
N LEU A 57 -13.71 -5.55 1.57
CA LEU A 57 -13.92 -5.21 2.98
C LEU A 57 -15.31 -4.61 3.21
N ARG A 58 -15.77 -3.71 2.32
CA ARG A 58 -17.13 -3.16 2.36
C ARG A 58 -18.19 -4.26 2.33
N GLY A 59 -18.00 -5.29 1.50
CA GLY A 59 -18.89 -6.45 1.46
C GLY A 59 -18.89 -7.27 2.76
N LYS A 60 -17.78 -7.29 3.51
CA LYS A 60 -17.69 -7.95 4.82
C LYS A 60 -18.33 -7.14 5.93
N VAL A 61 -18.04 -5.85 6.01
CA VAL A 61 -18.62 -5.00 7.06
C VAL A 61 -20.11 -4.72 6.83
N LYS A 62 -20.60 -4.67 5.59
CA LYS A 62 -22.04 -4.48 5.31
C LYS A 62 -22.91 -5.69 5.70
N LYS A 63 -22.33 -6.90 5.71
CA LYS A 63 -23.04 -8.15 6.05
C LYS A 63 -23.11 -8.41 7.56
N SER A 64 -22.53 -7.55 8.36
CA SER A 64 -22.38 -7.73 9.80
C SER A 64 -22.88 -6.46 10.48
N ASP A 65 -23.29 -6.55 11.74
CA ASP A 65 -23.86 -5.44 12.53
C ASP A 65 -22.82 -4.38 12.93
N TYR A 66 -21.93 -3.98 12.01
CA TYR A 66 -21.00 -2.87 12.24
C TYR A 66 -21.75 -1.54 12.09
N ASP A 67 -21.78 -0.79 13.18
CA ASP A 67 -22.38 0.56 13.26
C ASP A 67 -21.40 1.58 12.62
N ASP A 68 -21.80 2.15 11.48
CA ASP A 68 -21.09 3.16 10.67
C ASP A 68 -19.57 2.93 10.46
N PRO A 69 -19.15 1.83 9.78
CA PRO A 69 -17.73 1.54 9.57
C PRO A 69 -17.10 2.48 8.53
N ILE A 70 -16.02 3.16 8.91
CA ILE A 70 -15.24 3.99 7.99
C ILE A 70 -14.09 3.18 7.41
N ILE A 71 -14.08 2.98 6.08
CA ILE A 71 -12.97 2.34 5.36
C ILE A 71 -12.25 3.38 4.51
N ALA A 72 -11.07 3.78 4.96
CA ALA A 72 -10.20 4.72 4.28
C ALA A 72 -9.06 4.01 3.53
N GLN A 73 -8.70 4.54 2.36
CA GLN A 73 -7.53 4.11 1.60
C GLN A 73 -6.30 4.92 2.00
N ARG A 74 -5.13 4.27 1.99
CA ARG A 74 -3.87 4.94 2.30
C ARG A 74 -2.76 4.49 1.36
N LEU A 75 -2.23 5.43 0.59
CA LEU A 75 -0.92 5.29 -0.04
C LEU A 75 0.15 5.84 0.92
N LYS A 76 1.30 5.16 0.96
CA LYS A 76 2.45 5.64 1.72
C LYS A 76 3.01 6.91 1.08
N ARG A 77 3.41 7.88 1.90
CA ARG A 77 3.94 9.17 1.41
C ARG A 77 5.32 8.96 0.76
N LEU A 78 5.62 9.71 -0.31
CA LEU A 78 6.90 9.62 -1.02
C LEU A 78 8.13 9.75 -0.09
N PRO A 79 8.20 10.75 0.81
CA PRO A 79 9.37 10.88 1.70
C PRO A 79 9.54 9.67 2.62
N SER A 80 8.44 9.07 3.08
CA SER A 80 8.47 7.87 3.92
C SER A 80 8.91 6.62 3.16
N ILE A 81 8.64 6.54 1.86
CA ILE A 81 9.16 5.46 1.00
C ILE A 81 10.66 5.63 0.82
N VAL A 82 11.13 6.84 0.46
CA VAL A 82 12.55 7.15 0.30
C VAL A 82 13.33 6.90 1.59
N GLN A 83 12.83 7.38 2.74
CA GLN A 83 13.45 7.14 4.03
C GLN A 83 13.54 5.64 4.37
N LYS A 84 12.52 4.85 3.99
CA LYS A 84 12.56 3.39 4.19
C LYS A 84 13.60 2.72 3.31
N LEU A 85 13.73 3.13 2.04
CA LEU A 85 14.78 2.63 1.14
C LEU A 85 16.19 2.92 1.68
N LYS A 86 16.39 4.10 2.28
CA LYS A 86 17.65 4.46 2.95
C LYS A 86 17.89 3.63 4.22
N ARG A 87 16.85 3.41 5.04
CA ARG A 87 16.94 2.62 6.28
C ARG A 87 17.22 1.14 6.03
N TYR A 88 16.72 0.57 4.93
CA TYR A 88 16.91 -0.84 4.59
C TYR A 88 17.60 -0.98 3.23
N PRO A 89 18.94 -0.90 3.15
CA PRO A 89 19.67 -0.87 1.88
C PRO A 89 19.48 -2.09 0.98
N ARG A 90 19.13 -3.25 1.56
CA ARG A 90 18.84 -4.48 0.81
C ARG A 90 17.42 -4.53 0.22
N MET A 91 16.55 -3.58 0.58
CA MET A 91 15.17 -3.51 0.09
C MET A 91 15.12 -2.88 -1.30
N GLY A 92 14.40 -3.53 -2.22
CA GLY A 92 14.06 -2.98 -3.53
C GLY A 92 12.74 -2.22 -3.48
N LEU A 93 12.58 -1.20 -4.33
CA LEU A 93 11.31 -0.49 -4.46
C LEU A 93 10.23 -1.38 -5.11
N GLU A 94 10.66 -2.24 -6.02
CA GLU A 94 9.84 -3.20 -6.76
C GLU A 94 9.36 -4.39 -5.90
N THR A 95 10.02 -4.65 -4.76
CA THR A 95 9.66 -5.71 -3.81
C THR A 95 9.05 -5.16 -2.53
N MET A 96 8.94 -3.84 -2.39
CA MET A 96 8.42 -3.19 -1.19
C MET A 96 6.91 -3.45 -1.04
N GLN A 97 6.52 -4.07 0.07
CA GLN A 97 5.12 -4.43 0.32
C GLN A 97 4.29 -3.31 0.96
N ASP A 98 4.92 -2.36 1.66
CA ASP A 98 4.23 -1.30 2.41
C ASP A 98 4.04 0.00 1.59
N ILE A 99 3.56 -0.13 0.35
CA ILE A 99 3.28 1.04 -0.51
C ILE A 99 1.83 1.50 -0.35
N GLY A 100 0.91 0.56 -0.18
CA GLY A 100 -0.53 0.79 -0.14
C GLY A 100 -1.20 -0.03 0.94
N GLY A 101 -2.27 0.51 1.53
CA GLY A 101 -3.04 -0.18 2.55
C GLY A 101 -4.42 0.43 2.77
N LEU A 102 -5.19 -0.24 3.63
CA LEU A 102 -6.52 0.18 4.03
C LEU A 102 -6.52 0.43 5.53
N ARG A 103 -7.35 1.38 5.96
CA ARG A 103 -7.65 1.63 7.36
C ARG A 103 -9.14 1.43 7.56
N VAL A 104 -9.48 0.57 8.50
CA VAL A 104 -10.86 0.38 8.95
C VAL A 104 -10.98 1.01 10.33
N ILE A 105 -11.96 1.89 10.51
CA ILE A 105 -12.28 2.53 11.78
C ILE A 105 -13.67 2.02 12.17
N LEU A 106 -13.76 1.51 13.40
CA LEU A 106 -14.97 0.90 13.95
C LEU A 106 -15.26 1.55 15.31
N LYS A 107 -16.51 1.42 15.77
CA LYS A 107 -17.02 2.04 16.99
C LYS A 107 -16.28 1.59 18.26
N ASP A 108 -15.93 0.32 18.34
CA ASP A 108 -15.31 -0.26 19.54
C ASP A 108 -14.26 -1.33 19.22
N VAL A 109 -13.46 -1.65 20.22
CA VAL A 109 -12.37 -2.63 20.13
C VAL A 109 -12.88 -4.05 19.88
N SER A 110 -14.07 -4.40 20.39
CA SER A 110 -14.64 -5.74 20.18
C SER A 110 -14.94 -5.99 18.69
N MET A 111 -15.45 -4.96 18.00
CA MET A 111 -15.66 -4.98 16.55
C MET A 111 -14.34 -5.15 15.78
N VAL A 112 -13.24 -4.54 16.22
CA VAL A 112 -11.91 -4.72 15.60
C VAL A 112 -11.49 -6.20 15.65
N TYR A 113 -11.62 -6.84 16.82
CA TYR A 113 -11.26 -8.25 16.98
C TYR A 113 -12.21 -9.20 16.22
N ASN A 114 -13.51 -8.89 16.14
CA ASN A 114 -14.48 -9.64 15.36
C ASN A 114 -14.16 -9.58 13.85
N LEU A 115 -13.82 -8.39 13.35
CA LEU A 115 -13.41 -8.21 11.96
C LEU A 115 -12.10 -8.98 11.68
N TYR A 116 -11.11 -8.89 12.58
CA TYR A 116 -9.87 -9.64 12.47
C TYR A 116 -10.11 -11.16 12.40
N SER A 117 -10.96 -11.71 13.28
CA SER A 117 -11.33 -13.14 13.28
C SER A 117 -12.02 -13.56 11.98
N THR A 118 -12.86 -12.69 11.42
CA THR A 118 -13.53 -12.93 10.14
C THR A 118 -12.55 -12.93 8.96
N LEU A 119 -11.59 -11.99 8.96
CA LEU A 119 -10.61 -11.86 7.89
C LEU A 119 -9.53 -12.95 7.94
N SER A 120 -9.08 -13.35 9.13
CA SER A 120 -8.06 -14.40 9.29
C SER A 120 -8.54 -15.78 8.84
N LYS A 121 -9.84 -16.04 8.92
CA LYS A 121 -10.49 -17.28 8.44
C LYS A 121 -10.93 -17.20 6.98
N ALA A 122 -10.91 -16.01 6.38
CA ALA A 122 -11.39 -15.84 5.01
C ALA A 122 -10.42 -16.49 4.01
N ARG A 123 -10.98 -17.20 3.03
CA ARG A 123 -10.19 -17.79 1.94
C ARG A 123 -9.81 -16.68 0.96
N PHE A 124 -8.52 -16.37 0.90
CA PHE A 124 -7.93 -15.48 -0.07
C PHE A 124 -6.77 -16.15 -0.78
N LYS A 125 -6.47 -15.70 -2.01
CA LYS A 125 -5.23 -16.07 -2.71
C LYS A 125 -3.99 -15.49 -2.02
N HIS A 126 -4.15 -14.40 -1.27
CA HIS A 126 -3.08 -13.74 -0.54
C HIS A 126 -2.91 -14.36 0.85
N ILE A 127 -1.66 -14.54 1.28
CA ILE A 127 -1.32 -15.13 2.57
C ILE A 127 -1.25 -14.01 3.61
N PRO A 128 -2.07 -14.03 4.68
CA PRO A 128 -1.94 -13.06 5.76
C PRO A 128 -0.65 -13.30 6.54
N LEU A 129 0.02 -12.22 6.94
CA LEU A 129 1.13 -12.29 7.90
C LEU A 129 0.54 -12.44 9.31
N LEU A 130 0.82 -13.56 9.97
CA LEU A 130 0.33 -13.90 11.30
C LEU A 130 1.51 -14.19 12.26
N PRO A 131 1.43 -13.78 13.53
CA PRO A 131 0.39 -12.93 14.11
C PRO A 131 0.48 -11.47 13.59
N PRO A 132 -0.62 -10.72 13.57
CA PRO A 132 -0.55 -9.28 13.32
C PRO A 132 0.15 -8.57 14.48
N ASN A 133 0.66 -7.37 14.23
CA ASN A 133 1.08 -6.47 15.30
C ASN A 133 -0.18 -5.90 15.98
N ASP A 134 -0.49 -6.37 17.18
CA ASP A 134 -1.58 -5.83 18.01
C ASP A 134 -1.02 -4.71 18.91
N TYR A 135 -1.44 -3.47 18.64
CA TYR A 135 -1.07 -2.28 19.41
C TYR A 135 -2.21 -1.78 20.33
N ILE A 136 -3.30 -2.54 20.45
CA ILE A 136 -4.42 -2.21 21.37
C ILE A 136 -4.12 -2.74 22.78
N LYS A 137 -3.37 -3.85 22.86
CA LYS A 137 -2.92 -4.48 24.10
C LYS A 137 -1.48 -4.12 24.42
#